data_AF-A0A355C9D1-F1
#
_entry.id   AF-A0A355C9D1-F1
#
_cell.length_a   1.000
_cell.length_b   1.000
_cell.length_c   1.000
_cell.angle_alpha   90.00
_cell.angle_beta   90.00
_cell.angle_gamma   90.00
#
_symmetry.space_group_name_H-M   'P 1'
#
loop_
_entity.id
_entity.type
_entity.pdbx_description
1 polymer ?
#
loop_
_entity_poly.entity_id
_entity_poly.type
_entity_poly.pdbx_seq_one_letter_code
_entity_poly.pdbx_strand_id
1 'polypeptide(L)'
;MACCMAVTSCTDKKNTVKESSNNSEYYVAAYIWPSCHHDERFGDMLWPEGTGEWEVIKKGNPRFEGHYQPRLPLWGYEMDNDPKVVEKWIDLAVEHGVNVFVYDWYWYDEGPFLESALNDGFLKAKNNSKMQFYIMWANHDVKRNYWNVHKYKDDTSVLWNAVVDENNFKIIVDRVINQYFKQPNYFKIDGKPVFSIFSIDKLMESFGGDAKRTREALDYFREEVKKAGFPDLHIQWNQGGGSLMSKESAEKFSNKVEEMGFNSVAMYNMGGLNEDYLVYGDNSRKIRTQMDSILNVPLFPCVSVGWDDTPRFPAKGMKDVVHYHNTP
;
A
#
# COMPACT_ATOMS: atom_id res chain seq x y z
N MET A 1 -26.69 67.09 22.81
CA MET A 1 -27.70 66.05 22.56
C MET A 1 -27.27 65.41 21.24
N ALA A 2 -26.66 64.23 21.14
CA ALA A 2 -26.66 63.05 21.98
C ALA A 2 -25.21 62.53 22.24
N CYS A 3 -25.11 61.69 23.27
CA CYS A 3 -23.93 61.05 23.84
C CYS A 3 -23.70 59.68 23.15
N CYS A 4 -22.44 59.25 22.98
CA CYS A 4 -21.89 58.03 23.61
C CYS A 4 -20.51 57.64 23.07
N MET A 5 -19.66 57.20 24.00
CA MET A 5 -18.29 56.71 23.85
C MET A 5 -18.18 55.41 23.04
N ALA A 6 -17.01 55.14 22.45
CA ALA A 6 -16.53 53.77 22.29
C ALA A 6 -15.01 53.71 22.50
N VAL A 7 -14.63 52.70 23.30
CA VAL A 7 -13.35 52.43 23.93
C VAL A 7 -12.35 51.80 22.95
N THR A 8 -11.08 52.18 23.05
CA THR A 8 -9.95 51.45 22.45
C THR A 8 -9.72 50.12 23.17
N SER A 9 -9.65 49.00 22.45
CA SER A 9 -8.98 47.80 22.94
C SER A 9 -8.39 47.00 21.77
N CYS A 10 -7.07 46.82 21.82
CA CYS A 10 -6.33 45.89 20.99
C CYS A 10 -6.67 44.46 21.40
N THR A 11 -6.97 43.59 20.45
CA THR A 11 -6.99 42.14 20.69
C THR A 11 -6.44 41.38 19.49
N ASP A 12 -5.26 40.81 19.74
CA ASP A 12 -4.67 39.57 19.22
C ASP A 12 -5.17 38.99 17.89
N LYS A 13 -4.26 39.03 16.91
CA LYS A 13 -4.26 38.13 15.76
C LYS A 13 -4.04 36.69 16.26
N LYS A 14 -5.11 35.97 16.56
CA LYS A 14 -5.09 34.51 16.51
C LYS A 14 -4.99 34.10 15.04
N ASN A 15 -3.80 33.66 14.65
CA ASN A 15 -3.61 32.83 13.46
C ASN A 15 -4.36 31.51 13.67
N THR A 16 -5.63 31.48 13.28
CA THR A 16 -6.31 30.22 12.99
C THR A 16 -5.76 29.71 11.68
N VAL A 17 -4.83 28.75 11.78
CA VAL A 17 -4.54 27.83 10.68
C VAL A 17 -5.87 27.17 10.33
N LYS A 18 -6.46 27.58 9.20
CA LYS A 18 -7.55 26.83 8.58
C LYS A 18 -6.95 25.49 8.20
N GLU A 19 -7.28 24.44 8.95
CA GLU A 19 -7.20 23.08 8.43
C GLU A 19 -7.97 23.08 7.12
N SER A 20 -7.26 22.87 6.01
CA SER A 20 -7.88 22.54 4.74
C SER A 20 -8.44 21.13 4.87
N SER A 21 -9.62 21.02 5.48
CA SER A 21 -10.41 19.80 5.41
C SER A 21 -10.80 19.63 3.95
N ASN A 22 -10.02 18.84 3.22
CA ASN A 22 -10.38 18.38 1.89
C ASN A 22 -11.61 17.49 2.09
N ASN A 23 -12.78 18.10 2.01
CA ASN A 23 -14.06 17.50 2.39
C ASN A 23 -14.55 16.60 1.25
N SER A 24 -13.69 15.68 0.80
CA SER A 24 -14.08 14.65 -0.15
C SER A 24 -15.06 13.72 0.54
N GLU A 25 -16.22 13.52 -0.08
CA GLU A 25 -17.25 12.59 0.42
C GLU A 25 -16.73 11.14 0.53
N TYR A 26 -15.66 10.82 -0.21
CA TYR A 26 -15.04 9.49 -0.26
C TYR A 26 -13.52 9.56 -0.18
N TYR A 27 -12.92 8.50 0.39
CA TYR A 27 -11.51 8.22 0.25
C TYR A 27 -11.30 7.29 -0.95
N VAL A 28 -10.46 7.73 -1.89
CA VAL A 28 -10.05 6.95 -3.07
C VAL A 28 -8.55 6.77 -2.97
N ALA A 29 -8.15 5.53 -2.71
CA ALA A 29 -6.77 5.17 -2.45
C ALA A 29 -6.11 4.51 -3.67
N ALA A 30 -4.83 4.83 -3.90
CA ALA A 30 -3.99 4.17 -4.90
C ALA A 30 -2.76 3.53 -4.24
N TYR A 31 -2.47 2.29 -4.61
CA TYR A 31 -1.24 1.60 -4.19
C TYR A 31 -0.04 2.15 -4.94
N ILE A 32 1.00 2.53 -4.20
CA ILE A 32 2.27 3.02 -4.71
C ILE A 32 3.32 1.96 -4.42
N TRP A 33 3.85 1.36 -5.49
CA TRP A 33 4.95 0.43 -5.38
C TRP A 33 6.29 1.20 -5.54
N PRO A 34 7.13 1.25 -4.50
CA PRO A 34 8.23 2.22 -4.37
C PRO A 34 9.54 1.76 -5.03
N SER A 35 9.53 1.06 -6.16
CA SER A 35 10.73 0.39 -6.69
C SER A 35 11.41 1.13 -7.83
N CYS A 36 10.92 2.31 -8.21
CA CYS A 36 11.36 3.02 -9.40
C CYS A 36 12.49 4.01 -9.09
N HIS A 37 13.50 3.56 -8.33
CA HIS A 37 14.72 4.30 -7.98
C HIS A 37 15.87 3.33 -7.64
N HIS A 38 17.08 3.85 -7.47
CA HIS A 38 18.18 3.06 -6.89
C HIS A 38 18.07 3.07 -5.35
N ASP A 39 17.86 1.89 -4.77
CA ASP A 39 17.93 1.69 -3.32
C ASP A 39 19.38 1.45 -2.87
N GLU A 40 19.84 2.19 -1.87
CA GLU A 40 21.24 2.16 -1.42
C GLU A 40 21.68 0.82 -0.82
N ARG A 41 20.73 0.01 -0.32
CA ARG A 41 21.04 -1.21 0.42
C ARG A 41 21.10 -2.44 -0.47
N PHE A 42 20.10 -2.61 -1.34
CA PHE A 42 19.97 -3.78 -2.21
C PHE A 42 19.81 -3.44 -3.70
N GLY A 43 19.87 -2.16 -4.08
CA GLY A 43 19.74 -1.71 -5.47
C GLY A 43 20.75 -2.38 -6.41
N ASP A 44 22.05 -2.36 -6.11
CA ASP A 44 23.08 -3.01 -6.94
C ASP A 44 22.87 -4.54 -7.04
N MET A 45 22.37 -5.14 -5.95
CA MET A 45 22.06 -6.55 -5.90
C MET A 45 20.86 -6.89 -6.79
N LEU A 46 19.84 -6.05 -6.84
CA LEU A 46 18.60 -6.39 -7.54
C LEU A 46 18.51 -5.79 -8.95
N TRP A 47 18.84 -4.52 -9.11
CA TRP A 47 18.78 -3.76 -10.37
C TRP A 47 20.12 -3.00 -10.62
N PRO A 48 21.14 -3.69 -11.16
CA PRO A 48 22.48 -3.13 -11.34
C PRO A 48 22.55 -1.94 -12.32
N GLU A 49 21.50 -1.65 -13.08
CA GLU A 49 21.45 -0.45 -13.92
C GLU A 49 21.17 0.84 -13.14
N GLY A 50 20.87 0.74 -11.83
CA GLY A 50 20.70 1.91 -10.96
C GLY A 50 19.40 2.67 -11.19
N THR A 51 18.40 2.06 -11.83
CA THR A 51 17.09 2.68 -12.09
C THR A 51 15.93 1.91 -11.46
N GLY A 52 16.21 1.00 -10.53
CA GLY A 52 15.19 0.15 -9.92
C GLY A 52 14.43 -0.69 -10.94
N GLU A 53 13.13 -0.90 -10.73
CA GLU A 53 12.31 -1.71 -11.63
C GLU A 53 12.27 -1.19 -13.07
N TRP A 54 12.58 0.08 -13.32
CA TRP A 54 12.67 0.56 -14.70
C TRP A 54 13.59 -0.31 -15.57
N GLU A 55 14.59 -0.97 -14.97
CA GLU A 55 15.41 -1.97 -15.64
C GLU A 55 14.55 -3.12 -16.22
N VAL A 56 13.66 -3.73 -15.44
CA VAL A 56 12.81 -4.84 -15.86
C VAL A 56 11.73 -4.37 -16.83
N ILE A 57 11.12 -3.22 -16.57
CA ILE A 57 10.07 -2.65 -17.44
C ILE A 57 10.63 -2.35 -18.84
N LYS A 58 11.82 -1.73 -18.93
CA LYS A 58 12.48 -1.45 -20.21
C LYS A 58 12.86 -2.71 -21.00
N LYS A 59 13.19 -3.79 -20.28
CA LYS A 59 13.56 -5.08 -20.88
C LYS A 59 12.35 -5.96 -21.20
N GLY A 60 11.13 -5.52 -20.84
CA GLY A 60 9.90 -6.17 -21.23
C GLY A 60 9.76 -6.27 -22.75
N ASN A 61 9.13 -7.36 -23.22
CA ASN A 61 8.91 -7.61 -24.63
C ASN A 61 7.58 -8.33 -24.88
N PRO A 62 6.99 -8.19 -26.08
CA PRO A 62 5.76 -8.88 -26.45
C PRO A 62 5.90 -10.41 -26.28
N ARG A 63 4.89 -11.02 -25.65
CA ARG A 63 4.78 -12.49 -25.46
C ARG A 63 3.85 -13.19 -26.45
N PHE A 64 3.02 -12.43 -27.13
CA PHE A 64 2.06 -12.89 -28.12
C PHE A 64 1.76 -11.76 -29.11
N GLU A 65 1.12 -12.09 -30.23
CA GLU A 65 0.76 -11.10 -31.24
C GLU A 65 -0.17 -10.02 -30.67
N GLY A 66 0.12 -8.75 -30.93
CA GLY A 66 -0.66 -7.62 -30.41
C GLY A 66 -0.39 -7.26 -28.93
N HIS A 67 0.54 -7.93 -28.27
CA HIS A 67 0.90 -7.63 -26.88
C HIS A 67 1.61 -6.26 -26.78
N TYR A 68 1.06 -5.36 -25.97
CA TYR A 68 1.48 -3.97 -25.79
C TYR A 68 2.76 -3.77 -24.96
N GLN A 69 3.40 -4.84 -24.48
CA GLN A 69 4.65 -4.74 -23.72
C GLN A 69 5.85 -4.48 -24.65
N PRO A 70 6.86 -3.71 -24.25
CA PRO A 70 6.95 -3.00 -22.97
C PRO A 70 6.02 -1.78 -22.93
N ARG A 71 5.29 -1.58 -21.82
CA ARG A 71 4.57 -0.32 -21.58
C ARG A 71 5.55 0.83 -21.34
N LEU A 72 5.32 1.95 -22.01
CA LEU A 72 6.11 3.16 -21.87
C LEU A 72 5.35 4.19 -21.03
N PRO A 73 5.87 4.62 -19.85
CA PRO A 73 5.23 5.63 -19.04
C PRO A 73 5.23 6.99 -19.76
N LEU A 74 4.10 7.71 -19.69
CA LEU A 74 3.91 9.00 -20.37
C LEU A 74 4.96 10.06 -19.99
N TRP A 75 5.38 10.07 -18.72
CA TRP A 75 6.41 10.99 -18.21
C TRP A 75 7.83 10.42 -18.27
N GLY A 76 8.01 9.29 -18.93
CA GLY A 76 9.29 8.58 -18.95
C GLY A 76 9.60 7.90 -17.62
N TYR A 77 10.87 7.49 -17.47
CA TYR A 77 11.35 6.67 -16.38
C TYR A 77 11.85 7.53 -15.21
N GLU A 78 10.94 8.33 -14.64
CA GLU A 78 11.23 9.23 -13.51
C GLU A 78 11.49 8.45 -12.22
N MET A 79 12.35 8.99 -11.35
CA MET A 79 12.69 8.33 -10.08
C MET A 79 11.68 8.70 -8.99
N ASP A 80 11.09 7.71 -8.34
CA ASP A 80 10.03 7.90 -7.35
C ASP A 80 10.53 8.38 -5.98
N ASN A 81 11.85 8.49 -5.80
CA ASN A 81 12.49 9.15 -4.66
C ASN A 81 12.90 10.62 -4.94
N ASP A 82 12.57 11.17 -6.12
CA ASP A 82 12.68 12.61 -6.39
C ASP A 82 11.37 13.32 -5.99
N PRO A 83 11.40 14.27 -5.03
CA PRO A 83 10.19 14.96 -4.59
C PRO A 83 9.51 15.75 -5.71
N LYS A 84 10.23 16.23 -6.73
CA LYS A 84 9.62 16.93 -7.88
C LYS A 84 8.83 16.01 -8.80
N VAL A 85 9.22 14.73 -8.86
CA VAL A 85 8.48 13.69 -9.59
C VAL A 85 7.19 13.40 -8.83
N VAL A 86 7.29 13.18 -7.52
CA VAL A 86 6.13 12.90 -6.68
C VAL A 86 5.18 14.09 -6.57
N GLU A 87 5.68 15.34 -6.65
CA GLU A 87 4.85 16.54 -6.77
C GLU A 87 3.88 16.45 -7.96
N LYS A 88 4.35 16.01 -9.13
CA LYS A 88 3.49 15.81 -10.32
C LYS A 88 2.48 14.70 -10.11
N TRP A 89 2.89 13.61 -9.44
CA TRP A 89 2.01 12.48 -9.15
C TRP A 89 0.87 12.89 -8.23
N ILE A 90 1.17 13.68 -7.18
CA ILE A 90 0.17 14.22 -6.27
C ILE A 90 -0.81 15.13 -7.01
N ASP A 91 -0.33 16.07 -7.83
CA ASP A 91 -1.22 17.01 -8.53
C ASP A 91 -2.15 16.26 -9.50
N LEU A 92 -1.63 15.30 -10.28
CA LEU A 92 -2.44 14.50 -11.18
C LEU A 92 -3.45 13.61 -10.43
N ALA A 93 -3.01 12.94 -9.36
CA ALA A 93 -3.88 12.09 -8.55
C ALA A 93 -5.07 12.88 -7.99
N VAL A 94 -4.80 14.06 -7.42
CA VAL A 94 -5.84 14.94 -6.88
C VAL A 94 -6.78 15.46 -7.97
N GLU A 95 -6.25 15.83 -9.15
CA GLU A 95 -7.07 16.25 -10.30
C GLU A 95 -8.06 15.15 -10.73
N HIS A 96 -7.68 13.88 -10.56
CA HIS A 96 -8.52 12.72 -10.88
C HIS A 96 -9.25 12.11 -9.67
N GLY A 97 -9.28 12.79 -8.53
CA GLY A 97 -10.05 12.39 -7.35
C GLY A 97 -9.42 11.30 -6.47
N VAL A 98 -8.17 10.91 -6.74
CA VAL A 98 -7.38 10.08 -5.81
C VAL A 98 -6.83 10.99 -4.72
N ASN A 99 -7.08 10.63 -3.46
CA ASN A 99 -6.76 11.48 -2.30
C ASN A 99 -6.02 10.73 -1.17
N VAL A 100 -5.74 9.44 -1.37
CA VAL A 100 -4.88 8.65 -0.47
C VAL A 100 -3.86 7.84 -1.28
N PHE A 101 -2.59 7.90 -0.89
CA PHE A 101 -1.55 6.97 -1.36
C PHE A 101 -1.29 5.87 -0.33
N VAL A 102 -1.24 4.62 -0.77
CA VAL A 102 -0.89 3.46 0.05
C VAL A 102 0.47 2.99 -0.39
N TYR A 103 1.51 3.29 0.39
CA TYR A 103 2.86 2.87 0.06
C TYR A 103 3.08 1.42 0.48
N ASP A 104 3.50 0.59 -0.47
CA ASP A 104 4.11 -0.69 -0.12
C ASP A 104 5.36 -0.39 0.72
N TRP A 105 5.47 -1.00 1.88
CA TRP A 105 6.55 -0.78 2.83
C TRP A 105 7.21 -2.11 3.16
N TYR A 106 8.53 -2.19 2.95
CA TYR A 106 9.29 -3.43 3.04
C TYR A 106 10.30 -3.40 4.17
N TRP A 107 10.46 -4.55 4.80
CA TRP A 107 11.47 -4.81 5.82
C TRP A 107 12.07 -6.18 5.60
N TYR A 108 13.38 -6.23 5.33
CA TYR A 108 14.12 -7.46 5.09
C TYR A 108 15.47 -7.40 5.77
N ASP A 109 15.97 -8.55 6.23
CA ASP A 109 17.27 -8.66 6.89
C ASP A 109 17.49 -7.57 7.97
N GLU A 110 16.49 -7.34 8.84
CA GLU A 110 16.56 -6.37 9.96
C GLU A 110 16.65 -4.88 9.55
N GLY A 111 16.23 -4.53 8.33
CA GLY A 111 16.21 -3.13 7.91
C GLY A 111 15.18 -2.80 6.83
N PRO A 112 14.94 -1.50 6.58
CA PRO A 112 14.03 -1.06 5.54
C PRO A 112 14.58 -1.40 4.14
N PHE A 113 13.69 -1.45 3.17
CA PHE A 113 14.01 -1.56 1.75
C PHE A 113 13.04 -0.70 0.93
N LEU A 114 13.54 -0.01 -0.12
CA LEU A 114 12.78 0.89 -1.01
C LEU A 114 12.15 2.13 -0.35
N GLU A 115 12.50 2.38 0.91
CA GLU A 115 11.80 3.36 1.74
C GLU A 115 12.06 4.82 1.30
N SER A 116 13.09 5.05 0.46
CA SER A 116 13.44 6.39 -0.04
C SER A 116 12.35 7.00 -0.95
N ALA A 117 11.53 6.18 -1.63
CA ALA A 117 10.39 6.71 -2.40
C ALA A 117 9.38 7.45 -1.49
N LEU A 118 9.15 6.92 -0.28
CA LEU A 118 8.30 7.57 0.71
C LEU A 118 9.05 8.72 1.42
N ASN A 119 10.24 8.45 1.93
CA ASN A 119 10.98 9.39 2.78
C ASN A 119 11.54 10.61 2.03
N ASP A 120 12.10 10.36 0.85
CA ASP A 120 12.81 11.37 0.06
C ASP A 120 11.96 11.90 -1.09
N GLY A 121 11.08 11.06 -1.64
CA GLY A 121 10.07 11.46 -2.62
C GLY A 121 8.87 12.15 -1.97
N PHE A 122 7.91 11.35 -1.50
CA PHE A 122 6.60 11.86 -1.05
C PHE A 122 6.66 12.82 0.15
N LEU A 123 7.37 12.45 1.22
CA LEU A 123 7.42 13.27 2.44
C LEU A 123 8.16 14.59 2.25
N LYS A 124 8.97 14.73 1.19
CA LYS A 124 9.65 15.98 0.83
C LYS A 124 9.00 16.73 -0.34
N ALA A 125 8.00 16.15 -1.00
CA ALA A 125 7.22 16.83 -2.03
C ALA A 125 6.50 18.05 -1.42
N LYS A 126 6.64 19.23 -2.06
CA LYS A 126 6.11 20.49 -1.51
C LYS A 126 4.59 20.51 -1.35
N ASN A 127 3.89 19.73 -2.16
CA ASN A 127 2.43 19.63 -2.17
C ASN A 127 1.91 18.38 -1.46
N ASN A 128 2.73 17.67 -0.67
CA ASN A 128 2.31 16.44 0.02
C ASN A 128 1.10 16.61 0.94
N SER A 129 0.87 17.81 1.46
CA SER A 129 -0.31 18.13 2.28
C SER A 129 -1.63 18.02 1.54
N LYS A 130 -1.63 17.97 0.19
CA LYS A 130 -2.82 17.71 -0.63
C LYS A 130 -3.24 16.23 -0.64
N MET A 131 -2.35 15.33 -0.23
CA MET A 131 -2.51 13.88 -0.34
C MET A 131 -2.34 13.24 1.03
N GLN A 132 -3.32 12.44 1.46
CA GLN A 132 -3.12 11.60 2.64
C GLN A 132 -2.31 10.37 2.25
N PHE A 133 -1.65 9.74 3.21
CA PHE A 133 -0.96 8.49 2.95
C PHE A 133 -0.98 7.55 4.15
N TYR A 134 -0.85 6.25 3.89
CA TYR A 134 -0.47 5.27 4.89
C TYR A 134 0.42 4.20 4.28
N ILE A 135 0.94 3.32 5.13
CA ILE A 135 1.83 2.25 4.69
C ILE A 135 1.13 0.88 4.80
N MET A 136 1.42 0.02 3.84
CA MET A 136 1.14 -1.39 3.88
C MET A 136 2.44 -2.16 4.02
N TRP A 137 2.62 -2.89 5.12
CA TRP A 137 3.72 -3.81 5.27
C TRP A 137 3.55 -4.98 4.30
N ALA A 138 4.34 -4.94 3.21
CA ALA A 138 4.37 -5.94 2.16
C ALA A 138 5.25 -7.13 2.59
N ASN A 139 4.88 -7.75 3.72
CA ASN A 139 5.62 -8.79 4.42
C ASN A 139 5.54 -10.16 3.75
N HIS A 140 5.93 -10.25 2.48
CA HIS A 140 5.97 -11.51 1.73
C HIS A 140 7.40 -11.91 1.36
N ASP A 141 7.64 -13.20 1.18
CA ASP A 141 8.92 -13.68 0.67
C ASP A 141 9.17 -13.14 -0.74
N VAL A 142 10.44 -12.95 -1.07
CA VAL A 142 10.87 -12.56 -2.41
C VAL A 142 11.71 -13.69 -2.96
N LYS A 143 11.31 -14.24 -4.11
CA LYS A 143 12.15 -15.16 -4.88
C LYS A 143 13.12 -14.36 -5.75
N ARG A 144 14.31 -14.89 -6.00
CA ARG A 144 15.36 -14.20 -6.78
C ARG A 144 14.86 -13.69 -8.12
N ASN A 145 14.20 -14.54 -8.90
CA ASN A 145 13.66 -14.13 -10.20
C ASN A 145 12.40 -13.28 -10.17
N TYR A 146 11.78 -13.07 -9.01
CA TYR A 146 10.48 -12.42 -8.91
C TYR A 146 10.55 -10.93 -9.26
N TRP A 147 11.55 -10.22 -8.73
CA TRP A 147 11.74 -8.78 -8.96
C TRP A 147 12.80 -8.44 -10.02
N ASN A 148 13.64 -9.39 -10.43
CA ASN A 148 14.49 -9.21 -11.61
C ASN A 148 14.74 -10.55 -12.32
N VAL A 149 13.81 -10.92 -13.19
CA VAL A 149 13.91 -12.15 -14.00
C VAL A 149 15.05 -12.09 -15.02
N HIS A 150 15.49 -10.90 -15.45
CA HIS A 150 16.61 -10.77 -16.39
C HIS A 150 17.95 -11.10 -15.73
N LYS A 151 18.11 -10.75 -14.45
CA LYS A 151 19.31 -11.07 -13.66
C LYS A 151 19.33 -12.52 -13.19
N TYR A 152 18.22 -13.00 -12.62
CA TYR A 152 18.17 -14.29 -11.95
C TYR A 152 17.54 -15.43 -12.78
N LYS A 153 16.95 -15.13 -13.94
CA LYS A 153 16.39 -16.10 -14.89
C LYS A 153 15.39 -17.04 -14.22
N ASP A 154 15.66 -18.34 -14.22
CA ASP A 154 14.78 -19.37 -13.67
C ASP A 154 15.07 -19.68 -12.19
N ASP A 155 15.96 -18.92 -11.52
CA ASP A 155 16.26 -19.11 -10.11
C ASP A 155 15.09 -18.65 -9.23
N THR A 156 14.29 -19.61 -8.81
CA THR A 156 13.14 -19.41 -7.91
C THR A 156 13.50 -19.56 -6.43
N SER A 157 14.78 -19.62 -6.06
CA SER A 157 15.17 -19.70 -4.65
C SER A 157 14.78 -18.42 -3.91
N VAL A 158 14.60 -18.55 -2.59
CA VAL A 158 14.24 -17.42 -1.72
C VAL A 158 15.45 -16.47 -1.63
N LEU A 159 15.22 -15.21 -2.01
CA LEU A 159 16.15 -14.12 -1.83
C LEU A 159 16.00 -13.51 -0.43
N TRP A 160 14.77 -13.22 -0.04
CA TRP A 160 14.43 -12.72 1.30
C TRP A 160 13.25 -13.47 1.88
N ASN A 161 13.39 -13.84 3.15
CA ASN A 161 12.29 -14.30 3.99
C ASN A 161 11.70 -13.07 4.72
N ALA A 162 10.38 -12.90 4.69
CA ALA A 162 9.72 -11.78 5.34
C ALA A 162 9.47 -11.97 6.85
N VAL A 163 9.84 -13.13 7.40
CA VAL A 163 9.73 -13.40 8.83
C VAL A 163 10.61 -12.46 9.64
N VAL A 164 10.06 -11.91 10.71
CA VAL A 164 10.80 -11.13 11.71
C VAL A 164 10.69 -11.78 13.07
N ASP A 165 11.70 -11.60 13.91
CA ASP A 165 11.60 -11.99 15.32
C ASP A 165 10.97 -10.89 16.17
N GLU A 166 10.70 -11.19 17.45
CA GLU A 166 10.07 -10.25 18.38
C GLU A 166 10.91 -8.98 18.61
N ASN A 167 12.24 -9.06 18.51
CA ASN A 167 13.11 -7.91 18.71
C ASN A 167 13.04 -6.97 17.49
N ASN A 168 13.11 -7.52 16.29
CA ASN A 168 12.94 -6.77 15.05
C ASN A 168 11.54 -6.19 14.92
N PHE A 169 10.50 -6.91 15.36
CA PHE A 169 9.14 -6.37 15.36
C PHE A 169 9.03 -5.10 16.24
N LYS A 170 9.69 -5.05 17.39
CA LYS A 170 9.74 -3.83 18.24
C LYS A 170 10.42 -2.66 17.52
N ILE A 171 11.48 -2.93 16.75
CA ILE A 171 12.17 -1.91 15.93
C ILE A 171 11.22 -1.37 14.85
N ILE A 172 10.49 -2.27 14.17
CA ILE A 172 9.48 -1.89 13.17
C ILE A 172 8.40 -1.02 13.82
N VAL A 173 7.85 -1.43 14.96
CA VAL A 173 6.82 -0.68 15.69
C VAL A 173 7.31 0.73 16.04
N ASP A 174 8.49 0.86 16.65
CA ASP A 174 9.06 2.17 17.02
C ASP A 174 9.27 3.05 15.79
N ARG A 175 9.86 2.49 14.72
CA ARG A 175 10.10 3.21 13.46
C ARG A 175 8.81 3.73 12.86
N VAL A 176 7.79 2.88 12.73
CA VAL A 176 6.53 3.24 12.09
C VAL A 176 5.83 4.36 12.86
N ILE A 177 5.81 4.27 14.19
CA ILE A 177 5.22 5.31 15.05
C ILE A 177 5.97 6.62 14.90
N ASN A 178 7.29 6.60 15.03
CA ASN A 178 8.10 7.81 15.10
C ASN A 178 8.28 8.50 13.75
N GLN A 179 8.33 7.73 12.67
CA GLN A 179 8.60 8.25 11.33
C GLN A 179 7.32 8.61 10.57
N TYR A 180 6.24 7.82 10.71
CA TYR A 180 5.08 7.94 9.85
C TYR A 180 3.81 8.40 10.57
N PHE A 181 3.43 7.78 11.68
CA PHE A 181 2.12 8.08 12.30
C PHE A 181 1.98 9.55 12.75
N LYS A 182 3.10 10.17 13.09
CA LYS A 182 3.19 11.58 13.49
C LYS A 182 3.09 12.58 12.33
N GLN A 183 3.16 12.11 11.07
CA GLN A 183 3.01 12.99 9.93
C GLN A 183 1.59 13.58 9.89
N PRO A 184 1.42 14.89 9.61
CA PRO A 184 0.13 15.55 9.68
C PRO A 184 -0.87 15.00 8.65
N ASN A 185 -0.39 14.58 7.48
CA ASN A 185 -1.17 13.97 6.42
C ASN A 185 -1.21 12.43 6.49
N TYR A 186 -0.73 11.80 7.58
CA TYR A 186 -0.89 10.35 7.75
C TYR A 186 -2.38 10.00 7.89
N PHE A 187 -2.85 9.05 7.10
CA PHE A 187 -4.25 8.64 7.02
C PHE A 187 -4.68 7.95 8.33
N LYS A 188 -5.85 8.35 8.82
CA LYS A 188 -6.42 7.90 10.09
C LYS A 188 -7.90 7.60 9.92
N ILE A 189 -8.39 6.54 10.54
CA ILE A 189 -9.82 6.23 10.66
C ILE A 189 -10.19 6.41 12.13
N ASP A 190 -11.19 7.24 12.43
CA ASP A 190 -11.59 7.58 13.81
C ASP A 190 -10.42 8.09 14.68
N GLY A 191 -9.49 8.83 14.06
CA GLY A 191 -8.27 9.33 14.71
C GLY A 191 -7.17 8.29 14.93
N LYS A 192 -7.39 7.03 14.53
CA LYS A 192 -6.42 5.93 14.65
C LYS A 192 -5.57 5.81 13.38
N PRO A 193 -4.22 5.88 13.46
CA PRO A 193 -3.37 5.66 12.29
C PRO A 193 -3.64 4.29 11.67
N VAL A 194 -3.74 4.22 10.35
CA VAL A 194 -3.94 2.95 9.64
C VAL A 194 -2.59 2.28 9.37
N PHE A 195 -2.42 1.04 9.82
CA PHE A 195 -1.30 0.18 9.44
C PHE A 195 -1.82 -1.07 8.76
N SER A 196 -1.43 -1.27 7.50
CA SER A 196 -1.94 -2.36 6.68
C SER A 196 -0.92 -3.48 6.58
N ILE A 197 -1.37 -4.75 6.60
CA ILE A 197 -0.50 -5.93 6.56
C ILE A 197 -0.95 -6.82 5.41
N PHE A 198 -0.02 -7.20 4.53
CA PHE A 198 -0.33 -7.97 3.32
C PHE A 198 -0.44 -9.48 3.59
N SER A 199 0.60 -10.11 4.14
CA SER A 199 0.64 -11.55 4.36
C SER A 199 0.42 -11.91 5.82
N ILE A 200 -0.79 -12.38 6.14
CA ILE A 200 -1.09 -12.84 7.50
C ILE A 200 -0.37 -14.15 7.83
N ASP A 201 -0.12 -15.01 6.82
CA ASP A 201 0.60 -16.26 7.06
C ASP A 201 2.06 -16.00 7.45
N LYS A 202 2.73 -15.01 6.82
CA LYS A 202 4.09 -14.61 7.21
C LYS A 202 4.14 -13.86 8.54
N LEU A 203 3.11 -13.07 8.83
CA LEU A 203 2.94 -12.48 10.16
C LEU A 203 2.83 -13.58 11.21
N MET A 204 2.01 -14.62 10.99
CA MET A 204 1.87 -15.74 11.91
C MET A 204 3.17 -16.53 12.06
N GLU A 205 3.87 -16.80 10.96
CA GLU A 205 5.19 -17.48 10.97
C GLU A 205 6.20 -16.73 11.86
N SER A 206 6.18 -15.39 11.83
CA SER A 206 7.00 -14.53 12.70
C SER A 206 6.76 -14.75 14.19
N PHE A 207 5.56 -15.20 14.56
CA PHE A 207 5.18 -15.49 15.96
C PHE A 207 4.94 -16.99 16.19
N GLY A 208 5.70 -17.83 15.47
CA GLY A 208 5.75 -19.28 15.68
C GLY A 208 4.57 -20.06 15.08
N GLY A 209 3.86 -19.47 14.12
CA GLY A 209 2.65 -20.04 13.52
C GLY A 209 1.44 -20.03 14.46
N ASP A 210 1.51 -19.31 15.58
CA ASP A 210 0.48 -19.31 16.62
C ASP A 210 -0.35 -18.03 16.57
N ALA A 211 -1.66 -18.19 16.49
CA ALA A 211 -2.58 -17.08 16.35
C ALA A 211 -2.65 -16.19 17.60
N LYS A 212 -2.54 -16.79 18.79
CA LYS A 212 -2.56 -16.06 20.06
C LYS A 212 -1.30 -15.21 20.22
N ARG A 213 -0.12 -15.75 19.94
CA ARG A 213 1.15 -14.98 19.98
C ARG A 213 1.17 -13.87 18.94
N THR A 214 0.63 -14.13 17.75
CA THR A 214 0.46 -13.11 16.72
C THR A 214 -0.44 -11.99 17.21
N ARG A 215 -1.57 -12.33 17.85
CA ARG A 215 -2.46 -11.36 18.47
C ARG A 215 -1.78 -10.55 19.58
N GLU A 216 -1.02 -11.19 20.45
CA GLU A 216 -0.24 -10.52 21.51
C GLU A 216 0.75 -9.50 20.93
N ALA A 217 1.39 -9.80 19.80
CA ALA A 217 2.27 -8.86 19.10
C ALA A 217 1.50 -7.66 18.50
N LEU A 218 0.34 -7.91 17.89
CA LEU A 218 -0.51 -6.82 17.39
C LEU A 218 -1.06 -5.96 18.54
N ASP A 219 -1.42 -6.55 19.67
CA ASP A 219 -1.85 -5.82 20.87
C ASP A 219 -0.70 -5.02 21.47
N TYR A 220 0.54 -5.54 21.49
CA TYR A 220 1.73 -4.75 21.84
C TYR A 220 1.84 -3.50 20.96
N PHE A 221 1.67 -3.63 19.64
CA PHE A 221 1.72 -2.48 18.74
C PHE A 221 0.62 -1.46 19.08
N ARG A 222 -0.61 -1.90 19.36
CA ARG A 222 -1.69 -1.01 19.83
C ARG A 222 -1.30 -0.23 21.07
N GLU A 223 -0.70 -0.89 22.06
CA GLU A 223 -0.29 -0.25 23.30
C GLU A 223 0.83 0.77 23.09
N GLU A 224 1.81 0.51 22.23
CA GLU A 224 2.85 1.50 21.88
C GLU A 224 2.25 2.71 21.14
N VAL A 225 1.27 2.49 20.26
CA VAL A 225 0.56 3.57 19.56
C VAL A 225 -0.24 4.44 20.52
N LYS A 226 -0.89 3.84 21.52
CA LYS A 226 -1.57 4.59 22.60
C LYS A 226 -0.58 5.39 23.44
N LYS A 227 0.56 4.81 23.81
CA LYS A 227 1.64 5.52 24.52
C LYS A 227 2.18 6.71 23.72
N ALA A 228 2.18 6.61 22.40
CA ALA A 228 2.56 7.70 21.49
C ALA A 228 1.50 8.82 21.36
N GLY A 229 0.34 8.68 22.01
CA GLY A 229 -0.69 9.72 22.09
C GLY A 229 -1.86 9.56 21.13
N PHE A 230 -1.94 8.45 20.38
CA PHE A 230 -3.10 8.15 19.53
C PHE A 230 -4.20 7.41 20.33
N PRO A 231 -5.47 7.49 19.91
CA PRO A 231 -6.56 6.77 20.60
C PRO A 231 -6.38 5.24 20.58
N ASP A 232 -5.90 4.71 19.46
CA ASP A 232 -5.63 3.29 19.19
C ASP A 232 -4.93 3.19 17.82
N LEU A 233 -4.56 1.98 17.40
CA LEU A 233 -4.10 1.67 16.03
C LEU A 233 -5.29 1.18 15.18
N HIS A 234 -5.32 1.44 13.88
CA HIS A 234 -6.24 0.78 12.95
C HIS A 234 -5.46 -0.25 12.13
N ILE A 235 -5.55 -1.53 12.50
CA ILE A 235 -4.83 -2.60 11.80
C ILE A 235 -5.73 -3.11 10.68
N GLN A 236 -5.27 -2.95 9.44
CA GLN A 236 -5.98 -3.40 8.25
C GLN A 236 -5.29 -4.67 7.72
N TRP A 237 -6.07 -5.72 7.44
CA TRP A 237 -5.57 -6.82 6.61
C TRP A 237 -5.77 -6.43 5.15
N ASN A 238 -4.69 -6.32 4.38
CA ASN A 238 -4.78 -6.20 2.93
C ASN A 238 -4.77 -7.58 2.25
N GLN A 239 -5.95 -8.08 1.94
CA GLN A 239 -6.13 -9.35 1.26
C GLN A 239 -5.68 -9.20 -0.19
N GLY A 240 -4.63 -9.94 -0.58
CA GLY A 240 -4.09 -9.94 -1.94
C GLY A 240 -5.16 -10.12 -3.00
N GLY A 241 -5.70 -11.33 -3.09
CA GLY A 241 -6.62 -11.78 -4.13
C GLY A 241 -8.10 -11.83 -3.72
N GLY A 242 -9.00 -11.36 -4.59
CA GLY A 242 -10.44 -11.57 -4.45
C GLY A 242 -10.97 -12.76 -5.24
N SER A 243 -11.51 -13.76 -4.55
CA SER A 243 -12.26 -14.87 -5.18
C SER A 243 -13.45 -15.25 -4.32
N LEU A 244 -14.51 -15.80 -4.92
CA LEU A 244 -15.56 -16.42 -4.14
C LEU A 244 -14.99 -17.59 -3.34
N MET A 245 -15.13 -17.52 -2.02
CA MET A 245 -14.66 -18.53 -1.10
C MET A 245 -15.68 -19.65 -0.97
N SER A 246 -15.19 -20.87 -0.75
CA SER A 246 -16.03 -21.94 -0.20
C SER A 246 -16.53 -21.54 1.19
N LYS A 247 -17.59 -22.20 1.68
CA LYS A 247 -18.10 -21.95 3.04
C LYS A 247 -17.02 -22.14 4.11
N GLU A 248 -16.24 -23.21 4.02
CA GLU A 248 -15.14 -23.49 4.95
C GLU A 248 -14.04 -22.42 4.89
N SER A 249 -13.66 -22.00 3.69
CA SER A 249 -12.65 -20.94 3.51
C SER A 249 -13.15 -19.60 4.06
N ALA A 250 -14.43 -19.28 3.87
CA ALA A 250 -15.04 -18.06 4.36
C ALA A 250 -15.09 -18.03 5.90
N GLU A 251 -15.48 -19.14 6.54
CA GLU A 251 -15.46 -19.28 8.01
C GLU A 251 -14.03 -19.14 8.57
N LYS A 252 -13.04 -19.77 7.93
CA LYS A 252 -11.62 -19.62 8.32
C LYS A 252 -11.14 -18.17 8.17
N PHE A 253 -11.57 -17.50 7.10
CA PHE A 253 -11.22 -16.10 6.85
C PHE A 253 -11.78 -15.18 7.93
N SER A 254 -13.09 -15.26 8.21
CA SER A 254 -13.74 -14.43 9.23
C SER A 254 -13.19 -14.70 10.63
N ASN A 255 -12.95 -15.96 10.98
CA ASN A 255 -12.36 -16.32 12.28
C ASN A 255 -10.96 -15.72 12.45
N LYS A 256 -10.12 -15.78 11.40
CA LYS A 256 -8.79 -15.17 11.42
C LYS A 256 -8.87 -13.64 11.56
N VAL A 257 -9.87 -13.00 10.95
CA VAL A 257 -10.12 -11.56 11.14
C VAL A 257 -10.37 -11.21 12.61
N GLU A 258 -11.26 -11.97 13.26
CA GLU A 258 -11.65 -11.74 14.65
C GLU A 258 -10.54 -12.09 15.65
N GLU A 259 -9.91 -13.25 15.49
CA GLU A 259 -8.86 -13.76 16.38
C GLU A 259 -7.67 -12.80 16.44
N MET A 260 -7.25 -12.30 15.27
CA MET A 260 -6.14 -11.34 15.16
C MET A 260 -6.55 -9.90 15.49
N GLY A 261 -7.85 -9.60 15.62
CA GLY A 261 -8.33 -8.28 16.00
C GLY A 261 -8.06 -7.20 14.94
N PHE A 262 -8.23 -7.56 13.67
CA PHE A 262 -8.18 -6.57 12.58
C PHE A 262 -9.38 -5.62 12.67
N ASN A 263 -9.16 -4.36 12.32
CA ASN A 263 -10.22 -3.34 12.30
C ASN A 263 -10.92 -3.24 10.95
N SER A 264 -10.33 -3.79 9.89
CA SER A 264 -10.89 -3.79 8.55
C SER A 264 -10.14 -4.75 7.64
N VAL A 265 -10.77 -5.08 6.51
CA VAL A 265 -10.12 -5.77 5.39
C VAL A 265 -10.09 -4.84 4.18
N ALA A 266 -8.94 -4.71 3.53
CA ALA A 266 -8.83 -4.12 2.19
C ALA A 266 -8.54 -5.21 1.17
N MET A 267 -8.90 -4.97 -0.08
CA MET A 267 -8.50 -5.82 -1.20
C MET A 267 -7.32 -5.16 -1.92
N TYR A 268 -6.33 -5.96 -2.31
CA TYR A 268 -5.19 -5.48 -3.11
C TYR A 268 -5.51 -5.58 -4.61
N ASN A 269 -6.15 -6.68 -5.03
CA ASN A 269 -6.74 -6.82 -6.35
C ASN A 269 -8.17 -7.39 -6.27
N MET A 270 -8.97 -7.10 -7.28
CA MET A 270 -10.20 -7.87 -7.53
C MET A 270 -9.86 -8.97 -8.52
N GLY A 271 -10.23 -10.22 -8.24
CA GLY A 271 -9.69 -11.35 -8.99
C GLY A 271 -10.37 -11.64 -10.33
N GLY A 272 -9.75 -12.59 -11.03
CA GLY A 272 -10.18 -13.07 -12.34
C GLY A 272 -9.29 -12.56 -13.46
N LEU A 273 -9.27 -13.30 -14.56
CA LEU A 273 -8.63 -12.93 -15.82
C LEU A 273 -9.68 -12.77 -16.94
N ASN A 274 -10.96 -12.64 -16.56
CA ASN A 274 -12.01 -12.46 -17.53
C ASN A 274 -12.02 -11.01 -18.01
N GLU A 275 -11.82 -10.85 -19.30
CA GLU A 275 -11.63 -9.54 -19.93
C GLU A 275 -12.95 -8.83 -20.24
N ASP A 276 -14.09 -9.54 -20.16
CA ASP A 276 -15.41 -8.93 -20.24
C ASP A 276 -15.69 -8.12 -18.97
N TYR A 277 -15.69 -6.80 -19.11
CA TYR A 277 -15.88 -5.87 -18.01
C TYR A 277 -17.20 -6.06 -17.26
N LEU A 278 -18.28 -6.48 -17.94
CA LEU A 278 -19.56 -6.76 -17.29
C LEU A 278 -19.46 -8.00 -16.40
N VAL A 279 -18.80 -9.05 -16.89
CA VAL A 279 -18.56 -10.28 -16.12
C VAL A 279 -17.62 -10.00 -14.95
N TYR A 280 -16.57 -9.21 -15.18
CA TYR A 280 -15.63 -8.80 -14.14
C TYR A 280 -16.31 -7.98 -13.03
N GLY A 281 -17.17 -7.03 -13.42
CA GLY A 281 -17.97 -6.24 -12.49
C GLY A 281 -18.96 -7.09 -11.70
N ASP A 282 -19.64 -8.04 -12.36
CA ASP A 282 -20.54 -8.99 -11.69
C ASP A 282 -19.82 -9.87 -10.67
N ASN A 283 -18.64 -10.39 -11.03
CA ASN A 283 -17.83 -11.19 -10.11
C ASN A 283 -17.35 -10.35 -8.93
N SER A 284 -16.87 -9.14 -9.17
CA SER A 284 -16.46 -8.20 -8.12
C SER A 284 -17.61 -7.89 -7.16
N ARG A 285 -18.83 -7.71 -7.67
CA ARG A 285 -20.04 -7.53 -6.84
C ARG A 285 -20.34 -8.76 -5.98
N LYS A 286 -20.27 -9.96 -6.55
CA LYS A 286 -20.49 -11.22 -5.80
C LYS A 286 -19.45 -11.43 -4.70
N ILE A 287 -18.17 -11.18 -5.00
CA ILE A 287 -17.08 -11.24 -4.01
C ILE A 287 -17.35 -10.26 -2.89
N ARG A 288 -17.66 -8.99 -3.22
CA ARG A 288 -18.01 -7.98 -2.23
C ARG A 288 -19.20 -8.40 -1.36
N THR A 289 -20.28 -8.90 -1.94
CA THR A 289 -21.46 -9.36 -1.19
C THR A 289 -21.12 -10.51 -0.24
N GLN A 290 -20.29 -11.48 -0.67
CA GLN A 290 -19.86 -12.55 0.23
C GLN A 290 -19.02 -11.99 1.38
N MET A 291 -18.04 -11.13 1.09
CA MET A 291 -17.18 -10.51 2.11
C MET A 291 -17.99 -9.70 3.13
N ASP A 292 -18.96 -8.90 2.68
CA ASP A 292 -19.89 -8.14 3.53
C ASP A 292 -20.73 -9.06 4.43
N SER A 293 -21.12 -10.24 3.93
CA SER A 293 -21.91 -11.19 4.71
C SER A 293 -21.14 -11.95 5.79
N ILE A 294 -19.80 -12.02 5.70
CA ILE A 294 -18.96 -12.80 6.62
C ILE A 294 -18.10 -11.94 7.55
N LEU A 295 -17.95 -10.65 7.26
CA LEU A 295 -17.11 -9.74 8.02
C LEU A 295 -17.94 -8.88 8.97
N ASN A 296 -17.51 -8.85 10.23
CA ASN A 296 -18.02 -7.92 11.24
C ASN A 296 -17.22 -6.60 11.27
N VAL A 297 -16.37 -6.37 10.27
CA VAL A 297 -15.51 -5.20 10.13
C VAL A 297 -15.64 -4.60 8.73
N PRO A 298 -15.36 -3.30 8.52
CA PRO A 298 -15.43 -2.67 7.22
C PRO A 298 -14.55 -3.37 6.17
N LEU A 299 -15.09 -3.48 4.96
CA LEU A 299 -14.40 -3.92 3.75
C LEU A 299 -14.09 -2.72 2.84
N PHE A 300 -12.84 -2.58 2.43
CA PHE A 300 -12.39 -1.62 1.42
C PHE A 300 -12.14 -2.35 0.09
N PRO A 301 -13.06 -2.27 -0.88
CA PRO A 301 -12.89 -2.95 -2.16
C PRO A 301 -11.80 -2.28 -3.02
N CYS A 302 -11.13 -3.09 -3.83
CA CYS A 302 -10.24 -2.63 -4.90
C CYS A 302 -11.01 -2.51 -6.21
N VAL A 303 -10.56 -1.61 -7.08
CA VAL A 303 -10.95 -1.59 -8.49
C VAL A 303 -9.67 -1.75 -9.29
N SER A 304 -9.55 -2.85 -10.03
CA SER A 304 -8.40 -3.12 -10.88
C SER A 304 -8.73 -2.72 -12.32
N VAL A 305 -7.77 -2.07 -13.00
CA VAL A 305 -7.90 -1.59 -14.38
C VAL A 305 -7.31 -2.54 -15.43
N GLY A 306 -6.74 -3.65 -14.98
CA GLY A 306 -6.07 -4.65 -15.80
C GLY A 306 -5.14 -5.53 -14.94
N TRP A 307 -4.56 -6.56 -15.56
CA TRP A 307 -3.54 -7.40 -14.95
C TRP A 307 -2.61 -7.99 -16.01
N ASP A 308 -1.35 -7.58 -16.00
CA ASP A 308 -0.30 -8.16 -16.83
C ASP A 308 1.04 -8.08 -16.10
N ASP A 309 1.50 -9.24 -15.63
CA ASP A 309 2.78 -9.42 -14.95
C ASP A 309 3.80 -10.19 -15.80
N THR A 310 3.55 -10.32 -17.11
CA THR A 310 4.47 -10.99 -18.05
C THR A 310 5.87 -10.36 -18.17
N PRO A 311 6.11 -9.07 -17.83
CA PRO A 311 7.48 -8.57 -17.72
C PRO A 311 8.32 -9.31 -16.67
N ARG A 312 7.69 -9.80 -15.59
CA ARG A 312 8.35 -10.57 -14.51
C ARG A 312 8.27 -12.08 -14.72
N PHE A 313 7.27 -12.57 -15.46
CA PHE A 313 7.06 -13.99 -15.71
C PHE A 313 7.06 -14.31 -17.21
N PRO A 314 8.23 -14.49 -17.83
CA PRO A 314 8.36 -14.75 -19.27
C PRO A 314 7.62 -15.99 -19.77
N ALA A 315 7.28 -16.93 -18.89
CA ALA A 315 6.52 -18.13 -19.22
C ALA A 315 5.01 -17.87 -19.40
N LYS A 316 4.50 -16.74 -18.93
CA LYS A 316 3.08 -16.37 -19.07
C LYS A 316 2.77 -15.88 -20.48
N GLY A 317 1.55 -16.19 -20.93
CA GLY A 317 1.03 -15.78 -22.24
C GLY A 317 -0.35 -15.16 -22.18
N MET A 318 -1.02 -15.08 -23.32
CA MET A 318 -2.30 -14.40 -23.50
C MET A 318 -3.42 -14.87 -22.54
N LYS A 319 -3.37 -16.12 -22.06
CA LYS A 319 -4.37 -16.69 -21.15
C LYS A 319 -4.15 -16.33 -19.67
N ASP A 320 -2.99 -15.77 -19.34
CA ASP A 320 -2.55 -15.49 -17.97
C ASP A 320 -2.71 -14.01 -17.59
N VAL A 321 -3.22 -13.19 -18.51
CA VAL A 321 -3.30 -11.73 -18.41
C VAL A 321 -4.65 -11.21 -18.88
N VAL A 322 -4.99 -10.00 -18.44
CA VAL A 322 -6.07 -9.18 -19.01
C VAL A 322 -5.43 -8.28 -20.07
N HIS A 323 -5.60 -8.62 -21.35
CA HIS A 323 -4.99 -7.95 -22.50
C HIS A 323 -5.97 -7.04 -23.26
N TYR A 324 -7.28 -7.29 -23.20
CA TYR A 324 -8.30 -6.35 -23.65
C TYR A 324 -8.81 -5.45 -22.52
N HIS A 325 -9.41 -4.32 -22.88
CA HIS A 325 -10.03 -3.37 -21.94
C HIS A 325 -9.10 -2.83 -20.83
N ASN A 326 -7.79 -2.90 -21.05
CA ASN A 326 -6.83 -2.12 -20.29
C ASN A 326 -7.13 -0.64 -20.52
N THR A 327 -7.60 0.06 -19.50
CA THR A 327 -7.60 1.53 -19.57
C THR A 327 -6.15 2.00 -19.73
N PRO A 328 -5.89 3.04 -20.55
CA PRO A 328 -4.55 3.44 -20.97
C PRO A 328 -3.53 3.59 -19.83
#